data_AF-A0A433UWU5-F1
#
_entry.id   AF-A0A433UWU5-F1
#
_cell.length_a   1.000
_cell.length_b   1.000
_cell.length_c   1.000
_cell.angle_alpha   90.00
_cell.angle_beta   90.00
_cell.angle_gamma   90.00
#
_symmetry.space_group_name_H-M   'P 1'
#
loop_
_entity.id
_entity.type
_entity.pdbx_description
1 polymer ?
#
loop_
_entity_poly.entity_id
_entity_poly.type
_entity_poly.pdbx_seq_one_letter_code
_entity_poly.pdbx_strand_id
1 'polypeptide(L)'
;MIIFGSRSLEPSNSTIHRALLESGQVRRVYLDELGKVQQQPLGLGLMLLTTVPETEAVEAAQFLLEQAQQQSEQAIIDLVTTIIVYKFSNLSREEIEAMLGLNLEEPRAFRDAREEGRIEEARSLVLRLLKRRFGEFSDELQRQVQVLSLERLEALGDALLDFSSLVDLEAWLQGEVKG
;
A
#
# COMPACT_ATOMS: atom_id res chain seq x y z
N MET A 1 9.19 24.85 -4.54
CA MET A 1 8.10 24.62 -5.49
C MET A 1 6.93 24.02 -4.72
N ILE A 2 5.71 24.44 -4.99
CA ILE A 2 4.49 23.90 -4.37
C ILE A 2 3.58 23.41 -5.50
N ILE A 3 3.03 22.20 -5.34
CA ILE A 3 2.14 21.56 -6.30
C ILE A 3 0.74 21.49 -5.69
N PHE A 4 -0.26 21.94 -6.44
CA PHE A 4 -1.67 21.81 -6.09
C PHE A 4 -2.42 21.06 -7.19
N GLY A 5 -3.46 20.32 -6.82
CA GLY A 5 -4.35 19.69 -7.81
C GLY A 5 -5.07 20.73 -8.68
N SER A 6 -5.48 21.83 -8.07
CA SER A 6 -6.14 22.97 -8.71
C SER A 6 -6.00 24.24 -7.86
N ARG A 7 -6.32 25.41 -8.43
CA ARG A 7 -6.28 26.69 -7.69
C ARG A 7 -7.23 26.74 -6.49
N SER A 8 -8.35 26.02 -6.55
CA SER A 8 -9.34 26.01 -5.47
C SER A 8 -8.84 25.30 -4.21
N LEU A 9 -7.82 24.43 -4.35
CA LEU A 9 -7.18 23.74 -3.24
C LEU A 9 -6.03 24.56 -2.62
N GLU A 10 -5.68 25.71 -3.18
CA GLU A 10 -4.71 26.62 -2.58
C GLU A 10 -5.30 27.25 -1.31
N PRO A 11 -4.64 27.15 -0.14
CA PRO A 11 -5.14 27.73 1.09
C PRO A 11 -5.31 29.25 0.98
N SER A 12 -6.53 29.73 1.23
CA SER A 12 -6.87 31.16 1.17
C SER A 12 -6.24 31.99 2.30
N ASN A 13 -5.84 31.37 3.41
CA ASN A 13 -5.12 32.05 4.49
C ASN A 13 -3.59 32.01 4.25
N SER A 14 -3.12 32.88 3.35
CA SER A 14 -1.69 32.99 3.01
C SER A 14 -0.86 33.77 4.04
N THR A 15 -1.44 34.29 5.14
CA THR A 15 -0.80 35.30 5.99
C THR A 15 0.59 34.88 6.52
N ILE A 16 0.77 33.59 6.83
CA ILE A 16 2.05 33.04 7.32
C ILE A 16 3.07 32.83 6.20
N HIS A 17 2.61 32.55 4.97
CA HIS A 17 3.46 32.18 3.83
C HIS A 17 3.53 33.27 2.75
N ARG A 18 2.84 34.41 2.94
CA ARG A 18 2.68 35.50 1.98
C ARG A 18 4.03 36.02 1.49
N ALA A 19 4.94 36.28 2.44
CA ALA A 19 6.29 36.73 2.12
C ALA A 19 7.05 35.74 1.22
N LEU A 20 6.87 34.44 1.41
CA LEU A 20 7.54 33.40 0.63
C LEU A 20 6.87 33.20 -0.75
N LEU A 21 5.54 33.33 -0.81
CA LEU A 21 4.77 33.20 -2.04
C LEU A 21 4.93 34.41 -2.97
N GLU A 22 5.07 35.62 -2.41
CA GLU A 22 5.24 36.88 -3.15
C GLU A 22 6.71 37.18 -3.51
N SER A 23 7.69 36.58 -2.81
CA SER A 23 9.12 36.83 -3.06
C SER A 23 9.66 36.25 -4.38
N GLY A 24 8.84 35.52 -5.13
CA GLY A 24 9.26 34.81 -6.35
C GLY A 24 10.16 33.59 -6.10
N GLN A 25 10.50 33.30 -4.84
CA GLN A 25 11.31 32.12 -4.45
C GLN A 25 10.51 30.82 -4.51
N VAL A 26 9.18 30.92 -4.52
CA VAL A 26 8.27 29.77 -4.59
C VAL A 26 7.52 29.77 -5.91
N ARG A 27 7.82 28.79 -6.76
CA ARG A 27 7.00 28.47 -7.93
C ARG A 27 5.80 27.62 -7.51
N ARG A 28 4.60 28.08 -7.83
CA ARG A 28 3.32 27.36 -7.71
C ARG A 28 3.03 26.66 -9.03
N VAL A 29 2.66 25.38 -8.96
CA VAL A 29 2.28 24.55 -10.10
C VAL A 29 0.91 23.97 -9.81
N TYR A 30 -0.02 24.14 -10.75
CA TYR A 30 -1.37 23.61 -10.67
C TYR A 30 -1.48 22.47 -11.69
N LEU A 31 -1.83 21.27 -11.22
CA LEU A 31 -1.85 20.08 -12.06
C LEU A 31 -2.91 20.22 -13.17
N ASP A 32 -4.11 20.71 -12.85
CA ASP A 32 -5.17 20.99 -13.82
C ASP A 32 -4.79 21.98 -14.94
N GLU A 33 -3.71 22.76 -14.78
CA GLU A 33 -3.20 23.71 -15.77
C GLU A 33 -2.06 23.15 -16.64
N LEU A 34 -1.57 21.93 -16.35
CA LEU A 34 -0.47 21.32 -17.11
C LEU A 34 -0.91 20.76 -18.47
N GLY A 35 -2.20 20.75 -18.76
CA GLY A 35 -2.74 20.19 -20.00
C GLY A 35 -2.92 18.68 -19.94
N LYS A 36 -2.83 18.00 -21.09
CA LYS A 36 -3.16 16.58 -21.21
C LYS A 36 -2.02 15.67 -20.74
N VAL A 37 -2.39 14.53 -20.17
CA VAL A 37 -1.44 13.49 -19.70
C VAL A 37 -0.44 13.09 -20.79
N GLN A 38 -0.89 12.96 -22.04
CA GLN A 38 -0.08 12.51 -23.18
C GLN A 38 1.04 13.49 -23.57
N GLN A 39 0.96 14.74 -23.11
CA GLN A 39 1.94 15.78 -23.41
C GLN A 39 2.98 15.94 -22.29
N GLN A 40 2.80 15.23 -21.17
CA GLN A 40 3.62 15.38 -19.99
C GLN A 40 4.65 14.25 -19.85
N PRO A 41 5.80 14.52 -19.22
CA PRO A 41 6.69 13.47 -18.72
C PRO A 41 5.93 12.48 -17.81
N LEU A 42 6.32 11.20 -17.83
CA LEU A 42 5.65 10.10 -17.12
C LEU A 42 5.27 10.44 -15.66
N GLY A 43 6.22 10.99 -14.88
CA GLY A 43 5.97 11.35 -13.49
C GLY A 43 4.93 12.45 -13.28
N LEU A 44 4.86 13.43 -14.19
CA LEU A 44 3.80 14.45 -14.15
C LEU A 44 2.46 13.90 -14.64
N GLY A 45 2.49 13.02 -15.65
CA GLY A 45 1.32 12.29 -16.11
C GLY A 45 0.69 11.43 -15.01
N LEU A 46 1.50 10.76 -14.19
CA LEU A 46 1.04 10.06 -12.98
C LEU A 46 0.32 10.97 -11.99
N MET A 47 0.87 12.15 -11.71
CA MET A 47 0.24 13.11 -10.81
C MET A 47 -1.10 13.58 -11.39
N LEU A 48 -1.15 13.87 -12.68
CA LEU A 48 -2.40 14.21 -13.38
C LEU A 48 -3.43 13.08 -13.33
N LEU A 49 -3.00 11.82 -13.41
CA LEU A 49 -3.92 10.68 -13.31
C LEU A 49 -4.71 10.69 -11.99
N THR A 50 -4.15 11.23 -10.91
CA THR A 50 -4.88 11.37 -9.63
C THR A 50 -6.02 12.40 -9.70
N THR A 51 -5.90 13.40 -10.58
CA THR A 51 -6.82 14.54 -10.67
C THR A 51 -7.80 14.48 -11.84
N VAL A 52 -7.50 13.74 -12.91
CA VAL A 52 -8.41 13.61 -14.07
C VAL A 52 -9.74 12.95 -13.69
N PRO A 53 -10.87 13.26 -14.34
CA PRO A 53 -12.14 12.58 -14.08
C PRO A 53 -12.08 11.10 -14.50
N GLU A 54 -12.94 10.25 -13.92
CA GLU A 54 -13.03 8.82 -14.24
C GLU A 54 -13.23 8.55 -15.74
N THR A 55 -13.99 9.41 -16.42
CA THR A 55 -14.24 9.32 -17.86
C THR A 55 -12.98 9.41 -18.73
N GLU A 56 -11.93 10.07 -18.24
CA GLU A 56 -10.65 10.23 -18.94
C GLU A 56 -9.53 9.37 -18.34
N ALA A 57 -9.75 8.83 -17.13
CA ALA A 57 -8.74 8.11 -16.37
C ALA A 57 -8.28 6.82 -17.06
N VAL A 58 -9.19 6.09 -17.73
CA VAL A 58 -8.85 4.84 -18.42
C VAL A 58 -7.89 5.10 -19.58
N GLU A 59 -8.21 6.07 -20.45
CA GLU A 59 -7.35 6.43 -21.59
C GLU A 59 -5.98 6.96 -21.11
N ALA A 60 -5.97 7.81 -20.08
CA ALA A 60 -4.74 8.31 -19.48
C ALA A 60 -3.89 7.18 -18.88
N ALA A 61 -4.50 6.23 -18.18
CA ALA A 61 -3.79 5.09 -17.60
C ALA A 61 -3.22 4.16 -18.67
N GLN A 62 -3.98 3.86 -19.72
CA GLN A 62 -3.50 3.04 -20.84
C GLN A 62 -2.25 3.65 -21.49
N PHE A 63 -2.29 4.96 -21.76
CA PHE A 63 -1.14 5.68 -22.29
C PHE A 63 0.08 5.60 -21.36
N LEU A 64 -0.11 5.86 -20.05
CA LEU A 64 0.98 5.81 -19.08
C LEU A 64 1.57 4.41 -18.92
N LEU A 65 0.72 3.38 -18.94
CA LEU A 65 1.14 1.98 -18.87
C LEU A 65 1.96 1.60 -20.09
N GLU A 66 1.52 1.98 -21.30
CA GLU A 66 2.27 1.72 -22.52
C GLU A 66 3.66 2.39 -22.49
N GLN A 67 3.71 3.67 -22.11
CA GLN A 67 4.97 4.41 -22.00
C GLN A 67 5.90 3.84 -20.93
N ALA A 68 5.36 3.47 -19.77
CA ALA A 68 6.13 2.86 -18.68
C ALA A 68 6.67 1.47 -19.06
N GLN A 69 5.90 0.67 -19.79
CA GLN A 69 6.37 -0.62 -20.33
C GLN A 69 7.52 -0.43 -21.32
N GLN A 70 7.41 0.52 -22.25
CA GLN A 70 8.47 0.83 -23.21
C GLN A 70 9.77 1.25 -22.53
N GLN A 71 9.67 1.97 -21.41
CA GLN A 71 10.81 2.45 -20.61
C GLN A 71 11.22 1.47 -19.49
N SER A 72 10.54 0.32 -19.38
CA SER A 72 10.75 -0.67 -18.31
C SER A 72 10.64 -0.10 -16.88
N GLU A 73 9.77 0.89 -16.68
CA GLU A 73 9.56 1.56 -15.40
C GLU A 73 8.47 0.87 -14.57
N GLN A 74 8.81 -0.27 -13.96
CA GLN A 74 7.85 -1.05 -13.16
C GLN A 74 7.20 -0.26 -12.02
N ALA A 75 7.92 0.68 -11.40
CA ALA A 75 7.38 1.52 -10.34
C ALA A 75 6.22 2.41 -10.82
N ILE A 76 6.27 2.88 -12.07
CA ILE A 76 5.18 3.67 -12.67
C ILE A 76 3.98 2.76 -12.94
N ILE A 77 4.20 1.54 -13.45
CA ILE A 77 3.14 0.55 -13.67
C ILE A 77 2.41 0.24 -12.36
N ASP A 78 3.15 -0.02 -11.29
CA ASP A 78 2.61 -0.28 -9.95
C ASP A 78 1.76 0.92 -9.46
N LEU A 79 2.24 2.15 -9.66
CA LEU A 79 1.53 3.37 -9.26
C LEU A 79 0.27 3.64 -10.09
N VAL A 80 0.33 3.52 -11.42
CA VAL A 80 -0.86 3.69 -12.29
C VAL A 80 -1.94 2.70 -11.86
N THR A 81 -1.57 1.43 -11.71
CA THR A 81 -2.51 0.38 -11.33
C THR A 81 -3.13 0.66 -9.97
N THR A 82 -2.31 1.09 -9.00
CA THR A 82 -2.80 1.49 -7.68
C THR A 82 -3.80 2.64 -7.77
N ILE A 83 -3.45 3.71 -8.49
CA ILE A 83 -4.34 4.88 -8.66
C ILE A 83 -5.68 4.48 -9.29
N ILE A 84 -5.67 3.61 -10.31
CA ILE A 84 -6.89 3.17 -10.98
C ILE A 84 -7.76 2.32 -10.04
N VAL A 85 -7.19 1.39 -9.29
CA VAL A 85 -7.97 0.59 -8.32
C VAL A 85 -8.63 1.48 -7.27
N TYR A 86 -7.92 2.49 -6.75
CA TYR A 86 -8.52 3.42 -5.79
C TYR A 86 -9.58 4.33 -6.41
N LYS A 87 -9.33 4.82 -7.63
CA LYS A 87 -10.26 5.69 -8.35
C LYS A 87 -11.56 4.96 -8.70
N PHE A 88 -11.47 3.69 -9.10
CA PHE A 88 -12.62 2.85 -9.46
C PHE A 88 -12.95 1.82 -8.37
N SER A 89 -13.07 2.29 -7.12
CA SER A 89 -13.29 1.43 -5.95
C SER A 89 -14.57 0.57 -5.98
N ASN A 90 -15.51 0.87 -6.89
CA ASN A 90 -16.73 0.09 -7.09
C ASN A 90 -16.56 -1.08 -8.09
N LEU A 91 -15.43 -1.16 -8.79
CA LEU A 91 -15.17 -2.17 -9.80
C LEU A 91 -14.26 -3.27 -9.26
N SER A 92 -14.47 -4.49 -9.75
CA SER A 92 -13.59 -5.60 -9.48
C SER A 92 -12.26 -5.44 -10.23
N ARG A 93 -11.26 -6.20 -9.79
CA ARG A 93 -9.94 -6.22 -10.46
C ARG A 93 -10.06 -6.67 -11.91
N GLU A 94 -10.86 -7.69 -12.16
CA GLU A 94 -11.11 -8.26 -13.49
C GLU A 94 -11.80 -7.24 -14.40
N GLU A 95 -12.74 -6.44 -13.87
CA GLU A 95 -13.38 -5.36 -14.62
C GLU A 95 -12.37 -4.26 -14.97
N ILE A 96 -11.49 -3.89 -14.03
CA ILE A 96 -10.42 -2.91 -14.27
C ILE A 96 -9.44 -3.40 -15.34
N GLU A 97 -9.01 -4.66 -15.28
CA GLU A 97 -8.13 -5.28 -16.28
C GLU A 97 -8.78 -5.30 -17.67
N ALA A 98 -10.07 -5.66 -17.73
CA ALA A 98 -10.83 -5.65 -18.97
C ALA A 98 -10.93 -4.25 -19.59
N MET A 99 -11.17 -3.22 -18.76
CA MET A 99 -11.20 -1.83 -19.22
C MET A 99 -9.83 -1.34 -19.72
N LEU A 100 -8.75 -1.70 -19.01
CA LEU A 100 -7.41 -1.31 -19.39
C LEU A 100 -6.85 -2.14 -20.55
N GLY A 101 -7.48 -3.28 -20.89
CA GLY A 101 -7.03 -4.16 -21.96
C GLY A 101 -5.71 -4.86 -21.64
N LEU A 102 -5.38 -5.00 -20.35
CA LEU A 102 -4.10 -5.48 -19.87
C LEU A 102 -4.32 -6.52 -18.77
N ASN A 103 -3.55 -7.60 -18.81
CA ASN A 103 -3.41 -8.48 -17.66
C ASN A 103 -2.40 -7.84 -16.71
N LEU A 104 -2.91 -7.15 -15.69
CA LEU A 104 -2.08 -6.44 -14.74
C LEU A 104 -1.63 -7.40 -13.64
N GLU A 105 -0.33 -7.48 -13.40
CA GLU A 105 0.16 -8.13 -12.18
C GLU A 105 -0.36 -7.37 -10.95
N GLU A 106 -0.51 -8.08 -9.84
CA GLU A 106 -0.92 -7.46 -8.57
C GLU A 106 0.13 -6.40 -8.16
N PRO A 107 -0.28 -5.12 -7.99
CA PRO A 107 0.67 -4.07 -7.66
C PRO A 107 1.35 -4.38 -6.34
N ARG A 108 2.62 -3.98 -6.19
CA ARG A 108 3.39 -4.22 -4.95
C ARG A 108 2.62 -3.80 -3.70
N ALA A 109 1.99 -2.62 -3.72
CA ALA A 109 1.20 -2.11 -2.60
C ALA A 109 0.09 -3.08 -2.14
N PHE A 110 -0.57 -3.77 -3.07
CA PHE A 110 -1.63 -4.73 -2.73
C PHE A 110 -1.05 -6.06 -2.24
N ARG A 111 0.04 -6.54 -2.87
CA ARG A 111 0.75 -7.74 -2.40
C ARG A 111 1.26 -7.56 -0.97
N ASP A 112 1.88 -6.42 -0.69
CA ASP A 112 2.40 -6.08 0.63
C ASP A 112 1.26 -5.98 1.65
N ALA A 113 0.17 -5.29 1.31
CA ALA A 113 -1.01 -5.17 2.19
C ALA A 113 -1.68 -6.52 2.48
N ARG A 114 -1.76 -7.41 1.49
CA ARG A 114 -2.30 -8.76 1.66
C ARG A 114 -1.41 -9.60 2.56
N GLU A 115 -0.09 -9.53 2.38
CA GLU A 115 0.85 -10.28 3.20
C GLU A 115 0.87 -9.77 4.65
N GLU A 116 0.83 -8.45 4.85
CA GLU A 116 0.67 -7.84 6.17
C GLU A 116 -0.64 -8.29 6.83
N GLY A 117 -1.74 -8.33 6.07
CA GLY A 117 -3.02 -8.84 6.55
C GLY A 117 -2.95 -10.31 7.00
N ARG A 118 -2.24 -11.17 6.25
CA ARG A 118 -2.02 -12.58 6.64
C ARG A 118 -1.20 -12.70 7.92
N ILE A 119 -0.14 -11.90 8.06
CA ILE A 119 0.71 -11.88 9.25
C ILE A 119 -0.10 -11.43 10.48
N GLU A 120 -0.86 -10.35 10.37
CA GLU A 120 -1.68 -9.84 11.47
C GLU A 120 -2.78 -10.82 11.87
N GLU A 121 -3.42 -11.49 10.90
CA GLU A 121 -4.40 -12.54 11.18
C GLU A 121 -3.76 -13.73 11.89
N ALA A 122 -2.61 -14.22 11.42
CA ALA A 122 -1.89 -15.32 12.03
C ALA A 122 -1.45 -14.99 13.47
N ARG A 123 -0.92 -13.78 13.72
CA ARG A 123 -0.58 -13.30 15.06
C ARG A 123 -1.80 -13.27 15.98
N SER A 124 -2.88 -12.66 15.52
CA SER A 124 -4.12 -12.55 16.28
C SER A 124 -4.69 -13.93 16.64
N LEU A 125 -4.65 -14.86 15.68
CA LEU A 125 -5.08 -16.24 15.88
C LEU A 125 -4.22 -16.94 16.93
N VAL A 126 -2.90 -16.91 16.79
CA VAL A 126 -1.95 -17.56 17.71
C VAL A 126 -2.09 -16.99 19.12
N LEU A 127 -2.13 -15.66 19.28
CA LEU A 127 -2.31 -15.03 20.60
C LEU A 127 -3.64 -15.41 21.25
N ARG A 128 -4.71 -15.50 20.47
CA ARG A 128 -6.01 -15.97 20.96
C ARG A 128 -5.99 -17.44 21.38
N LEU A 129 -5.30 -18.31 20.63
CA LEU A 129 -5.13 -19.72 20.97
C LEU A 129 -4.32 -19.89 22.25
N LEU A 130 -3.20 -19.17 22.37
CA LEU A 130 -2.37 -19.12 23.57
C LEU A 130 -3.19 -18.71 24.79
N LYS A 131 -3.95 -17.62 24.66
CA LYS A 131 -4.80 -17.11 25.74
C LYS A 131 -5.87 -18.12 26.14
N ARG A 132 -6.44 -18.84 25.18
CA ARG A 132 -7.46 -19.86 25.43
C ARG A 132 -6.89 -21.12 26.10
N ARG A 133 -5.67 -21.55 25.73
CA ARG A 133 -5.05 -22.78 26.25
C ARG A 133 -4.39 -22.58 27.60
N PHE A 134 -3.66 -21.48 27.77
CA PHE A 134 -2.81 -21.26 28.94
C PHE A 134 -3.26 -20.10 29.84
N GLY A 135 -4.31 -19.36 29.44
CA GLY A 135 -4.76 -18.17 30.17
C GLY A 135 -3.91 -16.95 29.85
N GLU A 136 -3.84 -16.00 30.79
CA GLU A 136 -2.97 -14.82 30.63
C GLU A 136 -1.49 -15.24 30.71
N PHE A 137 -0.66 -14.68 29.83
CA PHE A 137 0.78 -14.89 29.77
C PHE A 137 1.51 -13.53 29.84
N SER A 138 2.82 -13.54 30.03
CA SER A 138 3.60 -12.31 30.21
C SER A 138 3.63 -11.46 28.93
N ASP A 139 3.72 -10.13 29.11
CA ASP A 139 3.90 -9.18 28.00
C ASP A 139 5.14 -9.50 27.16
N GLU A 140 6.17 -10.08 27.79
CA GLU A 140 7.39 -10.51 27.12
C GLU A 140 7.10 -11.62 26.11
N LEU A 141 6.33 -12.64 26.50
CA LEU A 141 5.93 -13.72 25.60
C LEU A 141 5.05 -13.18 24.47
N GLN A 142 4.16 -12.23 24.76
CA GLN A 142 3.35 -11.56 23.73
C GLN A 142 4.22 -10.84 22.70
N ARG A 143 5.27 -10.12 23.13
CA ARG A 143 6.21 -9.44 22.22
C ARG A 143 6.99 -10.41 21.37
N GLN A 144 7.43 -11.53 21.94
CA GLN A 144 8.13 -12.57 21.19
C GLN A 144 7.27 -13.13 20.06
N VAL A 145 5.99 -13.37 20.30
CA VAL A 145 5.03 -13.81 19.26
C VAL A 145 4.79 -12.70 18.21
N GLN A 146 4.72 -11.44 18.63
CA GLN A 146 4.50 -10.31 17.70
C GLN A 146 5.63 -10.09 16.70
N VAL A 147 6.86 -10.51 16.99
CA VAL A 147 8.00 -10.34 16.06
C VAL A 147 8.26 -11.56 15.18
N LEU A 148 7.47 -12.63 15.32
CA LEU A 148 7.61 -13.83 14.49
C LEU A 148 7.22 -13.54 13.03
N SER A 149 7.89 -14.25 12.11
CA SER A 149 7.52 -14.31 10.70
C SER A 149 6.24 -15.13 10.51
N LEU A 150 5.61 -15.00 9.35
CA LEU A 150 4.39 -15.75 9.03
C LEU A 150 4.59 -17.26 9.17
N GLU A 151 5.69 -17.79 8.64
CA GLU A 151 6.00 -19.22 8.67
C GLU A 151 6.17 -19.73 10.10
N ARG A 152 6.80 -18.93 10.97
CA ARG A 152 6.95 -19.29 12.39
C ARG A 152 5.61 -19.20 13.13
N LEU A 153 4.74 -18.26 12.78
CA LEU A 153 3.41 -18.16 13.37
C LEU A 153 2.53 -19.35 12.98
N GLU A 154 2.55 -19.75 11.71
CA GLU A 154 1.84 -20.93 11.21
C GLU A 154 2.37 -22.20 11.89
N ALA A 155 3.69 -22.39 11.94
CA ALA A 155 4.31 -23.52 12.63
C ALA A 155 4.02 -23.54 14.14
N LEU A 156 3.96 -22.37 14.79
CA LEU A 156 3.54 -22.26 16.19
C LEU A 156 2.08 -22.65 16.36
N GLY A 157 1.20 -22.29 15.42
CA GLY A 157 -0.20 -22.69 15.41
C GLY A 157 -0.39 -24.20 15.44
N ASP A 158 0.40 -24.94 14.66
CA ASP A 158 0.39 -26.40 14.63
C ASP A 158 0.99 -27.00 15.91
N ALA A 159 2.22 -26.58 16.28
CA ALA A 159 2.92 -27.08 17.46
C ALA A 159 2.15 -26.80 18.76
N LEU A 160 1.38 -25.72 18.78
CA LEU A 160 0.52 -25.37 19.90
C LEU A 160 -0.43 -26.49 20.29
N LEU A 161 -0.85 -27.36 19.35
CA LEU A 161 -1.73 -28.48 19.62
C LEU A 161 -1.09 -29.52 20.55
N ASP A 162 0.22 -29.70 20.45
CA ASP A 162 1.00 -30.71 21.19
C ASP A 162 1.50 -30.23 22.56
N PHE A 163 1.52 -28.92 22.81
CA PHE A 163 2.07 -28.35 24.05
C PHE A 163 1.27 -28.69 25.31
N SER A 164 1.88 -29.31 26.29
CA SER A 164 1.22 -29.63 27.56
C SER A 164 1.30 -28.49 28.57
N SER A 165 2.26 -27.56 28.40
CA SER A 165 2.52 -26.47 29.34
C SER A 165 3.12 -25.23 28.67
N LEU A 166 3.20 -24.12 29.42
CA LEU A 166 3.92 -22.91 28.98
C LEU A 166 5.43 -23.14 28.81
N VAL A 167 6.01 -24.14 29.47
CA VAL A 167 7.43 -24.47 29.33
C VAL A 167 7.73 -24.97 27.90
N ASP A 168 6.80 -25.73 27.31
CA ASP A 168 6.95 -26.24 25.93
C ASP A 168 6.96 -25.08 24.92
N LEU A 169 6.13 -24.06 25.16
CA LEU A 169 6.06 -22.84 24.37
C LEU A 169 7.33 -22.00 24.47
N GLU A 170 7.85 -21.80 25.68
CA GLU A 170 9.09 -21.06 25.92
C GLU A 170 10.28 -21.75 25.24
N ALA A 171 10.37 -23.09 25.36
CA ALA A 171 11.38 -23.89 24.69
C ALA A 171 11.26 -23.79 23.15
N TRP A 172 10.04 -23.80 22.61
CA TRP A 172 9.81 -23.66 21.16
C TRP A 172 10.23 -22.28 20.64
N LEU A 173 9.90 -21.20 21.37
CA LEU A 173 10.27 -19.83 21.00
C LEU A 173 11.79 -19.64 20.97
N GLN A 174 12.51 -20.28 21.90
CA GLN A 174 13.97 -20.30 21.97
C GLN A 174 14.63 -21.19 20.89
N GLY A 175 13.84 -21.97 20.14
CA GLY A 175 14.34 -22.88 19.11
C GLY A 175 14.90 -24.19 19.68
N GLU A 176 14.57 -24.53 20.93
CA GLU A 176 15.01 -25.76 21.61
C GLU A 176 14.14 -26.98 21.26
N VAL A 177 12.93 -26.76 20.71
CA VAL A 177 12.07 -27.81 20.20
C VAL A 177 12.32 -27.99 18.70
N LYS A 178 13.05 -29.05 18.35
CA LYS A 178 13.11 -29.55 16.97
C LYS A 178 11.74 -30.13 16.61
N GLY A 179 11.10 -29.56 15.59
CA GLY A 179 10.16 -30.32 14.76
C GLY A 179 10.85 -31.49 14.07
#